data_AF-A0A4Q3UH88-F1
#
_entry.id   AF-A0A4Q3UH88-F1
#
_cell.length_a   1.000
_cell.length_b   1.000
_cell.length_c   1.000
_cell.angle_alpha   90.00
_cell.angle_beta   90.00
_cell.angle_gamma   90.00
#
_symmetry.space_group_name_H-M   'P 1'
#
loop_
_entity.id
_entity.type
_entity.pdbx_description
1 polymer ?
#
loop_
_entity_poly.entity_id
_entity_poly.type
_entity_poly.pdbx_seq_one_letter_code
_entity_poly.pdbx_strand_id
1 'polypeptide(L)'
;MSRAAQAAHAGLATRVRNEKDRHVGLRQAQTMRSKEEARDLWERARQDHREFAQGIAADLEETAATARAAVKVLRGFQPWFSLMLRKGKFVKGEQADTSKDRETLRRESQQRFAEASGQLDSLKRNPLAALFRWVPLTALLVIIGGVFGYLIYSAPDRAAAFTELKPKLLMALAIPFALHLLSTIVLFPSVRRMAITLQSSRNLGEGAAGVSEAKVTALGESLKKEVAQQSEGLSETLRGSDEIGQDVMQRGRRKIEAQVARLPAKAEALHRRNLSHVADRMHQAVANHEGQTKAENAAREAELAGSVAAADATRQEGLNQLLSEWEAEVKPAYAELNALREQVGNRFPEWSEAGVETWTPPETSERIVPIGKLQVSLKELAGGMPE
;
A
#
# COMPACT_ATOMS: atom_id res chain seq x y z
N MET A 1 -33.80 18.75 15.33
CA MET A 1 -33.31 18.17 14.04
C MET A 1 -32.23 19.03 13.35
N SER A 2 -32.23 20.37 13.47
CA SER A 2 -31.25 21.21 12.73
C SER A 2 -29.77 20.89 13.02
N ARG A 3 -29.39 20.59 14.28
CA ARG A 3 -28.00 20.24 14.64
C ARG A 3 -27.49 18.98 13.94
N ALA A 4 -28.33 17.95 13.77
CA ALA A 4 -27.94 16.71 13.10
C ALA A 4 -27.74 16.92 11.59
N ALA A 5 -28.60 17.73 10.94
CA ALA A 5 -28.44 18.10 9.54
C ALA A 5 -27.18 18.95 9.32
N GLN A 6 -26.90 19.91 10.21
CA GLN A 6 -25.68 20.73 10.18
C GLN A 6 -24.41 19.87 10.31
N ALA A 7 -24.40 18.91 11.24
CA ALA A 7 -23.28 17.98 11.38
C ALA A 7 -23.09 17.10 10.12
N ALA A 8 -24.18 16.63 9.51
CA ALA A 8 -24.13 15.86 8.27
C ALA A 8 -23.58 16.68 7.09
N HIS A 9 -23.98 17.95 6.97
CA HIS A 9 -23.46 18.86 5.95
C HIS A 9 -21.97 19.19 6.17
N ALA A 10 -21.54 19.41 7.42
CA ALA A 10 -20.12 19.62 7.74
C ALA A 10 -19.27 18.39 7.40
N GLY A 11 -19.77 17.19 7.74
CA GLY A 11 -19.11 15.93 7.37
C GLY A 11 -19.09 15.66 5.86
N LEU A 12 -20.07 16.15 5.11
CA LEU A 12 -20.06 16.11 3.64
C LEU A 12 -19.01 17.07 3.07
N ALA A 13 -18.96 18.31 3.54
CA ALA A 13 -17.97 19.29 3.09
C ALA A 13 -16.53 18.81 3.31
N THR A 14 -16.27 18.17 4.46
CA THR A 14 -14.97 17.56 4.76
C THR A 14 -14.63 16.44 3.78
N ARG A 15 -15.60 15.56 3.45
CA ARG A 15 -15.40 14.49 2.47
C ARG A 15 -15.14 15.03 1.06
N VAL A 16 -15.87 16.06 0.64
CA VAL A 16 -15.66 16.74 -0.65
C VAL A 16 -14.24 17.30 -0.73
N ARG A 17 -13.79 17.99 0.33
CA ARG A 17 -12.43 18.52 0.41
C ARG A 17 -11.38 17.42 0.33
N ASN A 18 -11.52 16.36 1.12
CA ASN A 18 -10.58 15.24 1.11
C ASN A 18 -10.50 14.53 -0.24
N GLU A 19 -11.63 14.38 -0.93
CA GLU A 19 -11.67 13.77 -2.27
C GLU A 19 -10.98 14.66 -3.31
N LYS A 20 -11.23 15.99 -3.26
CA LYS A 20 -10.54 16.97 -4.10
C LYS A 20 -9.03 16.92 -3.84
N ASP A 21 -8.61 17.01 -2.57
CA ASP A 21 -7.20 17.00 -2.17
C ASP A 21 -6.51 15.70 -2.61
N ARG A 22 -7.20 14.56 -2.51
CA ARG A 22 -6.70 13.27 -3.00
C ARG A 22 -6.52 13.26 -4.52
N HIS A 23 -7.52 13.72 -5.27
CA HIS A 23 -7.45 13.74 -6.73
C HIS A 23 -6.35 14.69 -7.24
N VAL A 24 -6.26 15.88 -6.65
CA VAL A 24 -5.20 16.86 -6.95
C VAL A 24 -3.83 16.30 -6.56
N GLY A 25 -3.70 15.70 -5.38
CA GLY A 25 -2.45 15.10 -4.92
C GLY A 25 -1.97 13.96 -5.82
N LEU A 26 -2.86 13.07 -6.28
CA LEU A 26 -2.52 12.01 -7.23
C LEU A 26 -2.01 12.57 -8.56
N ARG A 27 -2.66 13.60 -9.08
CA ARG A 27 -2.26 14.24 -10.35
C ARG A 27 -0.94 15.00 -10.21
N GLN A 28 -0.74 15.74 -9.13
CA GLN A 28 0.54 16.38 -8.82
C GLN A 28 1.66 15.34 -8.71
N ALA A 29 1.43 14.21 -8.03
CA ALA A 29 2.40 13.14 -7.91
C ALA A 29 2.75 12.52 -9.27
N GLN A 30 1.77 12.32 -10.16
CA GLN A 30 1.99 11.84 -11.53
C GLN A 30 2.81 12.84 -12.35
N THR A 31 2.48 14.14 -12.29
CA THR A 31 3.25 15.19 -12.98
C THR A 31 4.69 15.27 -12.47
N MET A 32 4.92 15.12 -11.16
CA MET A 32 6.27 15.11 -10.59
C MET A 32 7.07 13.90 -11.06
N ARG A 33 6.49 12.70 -11.04
CA ARG A 33 7.15 11.49 -11.57
C ARG A 33 7.50 11.62 -13.04
N SER A 34 6.58 12.10 -13.87
CA SER A 34 6.84 12.33 -15.29
C SER A 34 7.95 13.35 -15.53
N LYS A 35 8.02 14.42 -14.71
CA LYS A 35 9.14 15.39 -14.76
C LYS A 35 10.48 14.75 -14.39
N GLU A 36 10.50 13.90 -13.37
CA GLU A 36 11.68 13.15 -12.96
C GLU A 36 12.11 12.16 -14.06
N GLU A 37 11.18 11.39 -14.61
CA GLU A 37 11.44 10.46 -15.72
C GLU A 37 11.96 11.19 -16.97
N ALA A 38 11.37 12.33 -17.33
CA ALA A 38 11.83 13.17 -18.44
C ALA A 38 13.25 13.73 -18.19
N ARG A 39 13.53 14.16 -16.94
CA ARG A 39 14.87 14.62 -16.55
C ARG A 39 15.89 13.50 -16.66
N ASP A 40 15.60 12.33 -16.11
CA ASP A 40 16.47 11.16 -16.16
C ASP A 40 16.74 10.72 -17.60
N LEU A 41 15.70 10.71 -18.45
CA LEU A 41 15.83 10.38 -19.86
C LEU A 41 16.74 11.36 -20.59
N TRP A 42 16.58 12.66 -20.35
CA TRP A 42 17.42 13.69 -20.94
C TRP A 42 18.88 13.62 -20.44
N GLU A 43 19.08 13.40 -19.14
CA GLU A 43 20.41 13.23 -18.55
C GLU A 43 21.14 12.00 -19.13
N ARG A 44 20.44 10.87 -19.29
CA ARG A 44 20.97 9.67 -19.97
C ARG A 44 21.35 9.95 -21.42
N ALA A 45 20.47 10.60 -22.18
CA ALA A 45 20.77 10.95 -23.57
C ALA A 45 21.97 11.90 -23.70
N ARG A 46 22.12 12.83 -22.75
CA ARG A 46 23.26 13.75 -22.71
C ARG A 46 24.56 13.03 -22.33
N GLN A 47 24.49 12.07 -21.41
CA GLN A 47 25.64 11.24 -21.07
C GLN A 47 26.08 10.39 -22.27
N ASP A 48 25.15 9.71 -22.92
CA ASP A 48 25.40 8.93 -24.14
C ASP A 48 26.03 9.79 -25.24
N HIS A 49 25.54 11.02 -25.46
CA HIS A 49 26.18 11.95 -26.39
C HIS A 49 27.60 12.34 -25.99
N ARG A 50 27.89 12.55 -24.69
CA ARG A 50 29.26 12.86 -24.23
C ARG A 50 30.21 11.69 -24.49
N GLU A 51 29.79 10.48 -24.17
CA GLU A 51 30.58 9.26 -24.42
C GLU A 51 30.83 9.08 -25.93
N PHE A 52 29.79 9.30 -26.74
CA PHE A 52 29.91 9.26 -28.20
C PHE A 52 30.86 10.34 -28.75
N ALA A 53 30.74 11.58 -28.26
CA ALA A 53 31.59 12.71 -28.67
C ALA A 53 33.05 12.51 -28.24
N GLN A 54 33.31 11.93 -27.07
CA GLN A 54 34.65 11.54 -26.64
C GLN A 54 35.25 10.48 -27.58
N GLY A 55 34.45 9.49 -27.99
CA GLY A 55 34.86 8.50 -28.98
C GLY A 55 35.24 9.14 -30.33
N ILE A 56 34.45 10.09 -30.82
CA ILE A 56 34.77 10.84 -32.05
C ILE A 56 36.02 11.69 -31.87
N ALA A 57 36.19 12.36 -30.73
CA ALA A 57 37.37 13.19 -30.47
C ALA A 57 38.66 12.35 -30.50
N ALA A 58 38.63 11.14 -29.94
CA ALA A 58 39.74 10.18 -30.04
C ALA A 58 40.01 9.77 -31.50
N ASP A 59 38.97 9.41 -32.26
CA ASP A 59 39.08 9.04 -33.69
C ASP A 59 39.70 10.21 -34.53
N LEU A 60 39.31 11.45 -34.23
CA LEU A 60 39.86 12.66 -34.87
C LEU A 60 41.32 12.93 -34.49
N GLU A 61 41.70 12.67 -33.24
CA GLU A 61 43.08 12.78 -32.78
C GLU A 61 43.98 11.76 -33.49
N GLU A 62 43.53 10.51 -33.63
CA GLU A 62 44.22 9.48 -34.40
C GLU A 62 44.38 9.90 -35.87
N THR A 63 43.32 10.45 -36.47
CA THR A 63 43.35 10.99 -37.83
C THR A 63 44.38 12.12 -37.98
N ALA A 64 44.47 13.01 -36.98
CA ALA A 64 45.49 14.06 -36.93
C ALA A 64 46.91 13.49 -36.71
N ALA A 65 47.06 12.43 -35.92
CA ALA A 65 48.33 11.72 -35.72
C ALA A 65 48.82 11.06 -37.01
N THR A 66 47.95 10.37 -37.75
CA THR A 66 48.24 9.77 -39.06
C THR A 66 48.64 10.83 -40.07
N ALA A 67 47.95 11.98 -40.11
CA ALA A 67 48.35 13.11 -40.96
C ALA A 67 49.74 13.66 -40.60
N ARG A 68 50.07 13.77 -39.30
CA ARG A 68 51.40 14.19 -38.82
C ARG A 68 52.48 13.16 -39.21
N ALA A 69 52.19 11.87 -39.07
CA ALA A 69 53.08 10.79 -39.46
C ALA A 69 53.36 10.80 -40.98
N ALA A 70 52.33 11.02 -41.80
CA ALA A 70 52.47 11.19 -43.24
C ALA A 70 53.40 12.36 -43.60
N VAL A 71 53.24 13.52 -42.96
CA VAL A 71 54.13 14.67 -43.17
C VAL A 71 55.57 14.34 -42.75
N LYS A 72 55.77 13.55 -41.69
CA LYS A 72 57.11 13.11 -41.24
C LYS A 72 57.77 12.16 -42.24
N VAL A 73 56.99 11.25 -42.87
CA VAL A 73 57.47 10.40 -43.97
C VAL A 73 57.87 11.27 -45.17
N LEU A 74 57.12 12.33 -45.45
CA LEU A 74 57.33 13.27 -46.55
C LEU A 74 58.16 14.50 -46.15
N ARG A 75 59.10 14.37 -45.20
CA ARG A 75 59.85 15.52 -44.65
C ARG A 75 60.54 16.36 -45.73
N GLY A 76 61.14 15.72 -46.74
CA GLY A 76 61.78 16.40 -47.88
C GLY A 76 60.81 17.15 -48.80
N PHE A 77 59.50 16.95 -48.66
CA PHE A 77 58.43 17.55 -49.46
C PHE A 77 57.45 18.38 -48.60
N GLN A 78 57.81 18.67 -47.35
CA GLN A 78 56.93 19.31 -46.38
C GLN A 78 56.28 20.63 -46.86
N PRO A 79 56.98 21.55 -47.57
CA PRO A 79 56.36 22.80 -48.03
C PRO A 79 55.12 22.59 -48.90
N TRP A 80 55.13 21.53 -49.72
CA TRP A 80 54.04 21.21 -50.64
C TRP A 80 52.91 20.43 -49.94
N PHE A 81 53.26 19.39 -49.19
CA PHE A 81 52.27 18.44 -48.70
C PHE A 81 51.72 18.73 -47.29
N SER A 82 52.41 19.54 -46.49
CA SER A 82 51.96 19.83 -45.12
C SER A 82 50.62 20.56 -45.08
N LEU A 83 50.37 21.48 -46.03
CA LEU A 83 49.11 22.22 -46.12
C LEU A 83 47.93 21.31 -46.49
N MET A 84 48.14 20.37 -47.41
CA MET A 84 47.11 19.40 -47.80
C MET A 84 46.80 18.42 -46.65
N LEU A 85 47.82 17.80 -46.06
CA LEU A 85 47.62 16.73 -45.07
C LEU A 85 47.17 17.23 -43.69
N ARG A 86 47.74 18.35 -43.21
CA ARG A 86 47.38 18.88 -41.88
C ARG A 86 46.12 19.70 -41.95
N LYS A 87 46.10 20.70 -42.82
CA LYS A 87 45.05 21.72 -42.85
C LYS A 87 43.88 21.37 -43.78
N GLY A 88 43.96 20.27 -44.54
CA GLY A 88 42.95 19.93 -45.55
C GLY A 88 42.87 20.97 -46.68
N LYS A 89 43.85 21.88 -46.79
CA LYS A 89 43.82 22.93 -47.81
C LYS A 89 43.98 22.29 -49.19
N PHE A 90 43.26 22.83 -50.18
CA PHE A 90 43.24 22.35 -51.57
C PHE A 90 42.52 21.02 -51.79
N VAL A 91 41.81 20.51 -50.77
CA VAL A 91 41.12 19.25 -50.82
C VAL A 91 39.69 19.40 -50.33
N LYS A 92 38.73 19.03 -51.17
CA LYS A 92 37.33 18.90 -50.76
C LYS A 92 37.10 17.43 -50.38
N GLY A 93 36.95 17.17 -49.08
CA GLY A 93 36.45 15.88 -48.60
C GLY A 93 34.97 15.72 -48.89
N GLU A 94 34.50 14.48 -48.78
CA GLU A 94 33.07 14.14 -48.73
C GLU A 94 32.43 14.89 -47.55
N GLN A 95 31.27 15.50 -47.77
CA GLN A 95 30.50 16.13 -46.69
C GLN A 95 29.63 15.06 -46.03
N ALA A 96 29.44 15.18 -44.71
CA ALA A 96 28.58 14.26 -43.99
C ALA A 96 27.12 14.46 -44.41
N ASP A 97 26.47 13.37 -44.80
CA ASP A 97 25.02 13.33 -44.99
C ASP A 97 24.35 13.24 -43.61
N THR A 98 23.87 14.37 -43.10
CA THR A 98 23.26 14.47 -41.77
C THR A 98 21.91 13.77 -41.65
N SER A 99 21.37 13.24 -42.75
CA SER A 99 20.17 12.38 -42.72
C SER A 99 20.47 10.96 -42.22
N LYS A 100 21.73 10.51 -42.28
CA LYS A 100 22.15 9.20 -41.78
C LYS A 100 22.22 9.18 -40.26
N ASP A 101 22.07 7.98 -39.69
CA ASP A 101 22.29 7.77 -38.26
C ASP A 101 23.76 8.04 -37.85
N ARG A 102 23.95 8.56 -36.63
CA ARG A 102 25.26 8.95 -36.09
C ARG A 102 26.26 7.79 -36.09
N GLU A 103 25.83 6.55 -35.83
CA GLU A 103 26.73 5.39 -35.78
C GLU A 103 27.21 5.00 -37.17
N THR A 104 26.33 5.15 -38.17
CA THR A 104 26.68 4.93 -39.58
C THR A 104 27.75 5.93 -40.03
N LEU A 105 27.57 7.22 -39.72
CA LEU A 105 28.56 8.26 -40.04
C LEU A 105 29.90 8.00 -39.34
N ARG A 106 29.89 7.59 -38.07
CA ARG A 106 31.11 7.23 -37.34
C ARG A 106 31.81 6.03 -37.96
N ARG A 107 31.07 4.98 -38.33
CA ARG A 107 31.62 3.78 -38.99
C ARG A 107 32.24 4.12 -40.35
N GLU A 108 31.56 4.92 -41.16
CA GLU A 108 32.10 5.42 -42.43
C GLU A 108 33.37 6.24 -42.20
N SER A 109 33.41 7.10 -41.17
CA SER A 109 34.62 7.84 -40.78
C SER A 109 35.79 6.91 -40.43
N GLN A 110 35.55 5.87 -39.63
CA GLN A 110 36.57 4.89 -39.24
C GLN A 110 37.06 4.07 -40.45
N GLN A 111 36.17 3.72 -41.38
CA GLN A 111 36.55 3.06 -42.64
C GLN A 111 37.47 3.96 -43.48
N ARG A 112 37.13 5.25 -43.64
CA ARG A 112 38.01 6.21 -44.33
C ARG A 112 39.35 6.34 -43.61
N PHE A 113 39.37 6.39 -42.29
CA PHE A 113 40.62 6.41 -41.52
C PHE A 113 41.49 5.17 -41.78
N ALA A 114 40.89 3.97 -41.80
CA ALA A 114 41.60 2.73 -42.10
C ALA A 114 42.18 2.74 -43.53
N GLU A 115 41.41 3.21 -44.51
CA GLU A 115 41.87 3.41 -45.89
C GLU A 115 43.08 4.37 -45.94
N ALA A 116 43.01 5.51 -45.26
CA ALA A 116 44.11 6.47 -45.20
C ALA A 116 45.37 5.90 -44.51
N SER A 117 45.18 5.07 -43.48
CA SER A 117 46.29 4.39 -42.79
C SER A 117 46.99 3.38 -43.70
N GLY A 118 46.23 2.60 -44.49
CA GLY A 118 46.82 1.72 -45.52
C GLY A 118 47.57 2.48 -46.62
N GLN A 119 47.08 3.67 -46.99
CA GLN A 119 47.78 4.56 -47.92
C GLN A 119 49.09 5.12 -47.32
N LEU A 120 49.11 5.43 -46.02
CA LEU A 120 50.33 5.85 -45.33
C LEU A 120 51.39 4.74 -45.36
N ASP A 121 51.01 3.48 -45.16
CA ASP A 121 51.96 2.37 -45.21
C ASP A 121 52.52 2.15 -46.63
N SER A 122 51.70 2.37 -47.65
CA SER A 122 52.15 2.37 -49.04
C SER A 122 53.14 3.51 -49.32
N LEU A 123 52.91 4.70 -48.75
CA LEU A 123 53.84 5.83 -48.85
C LEU A 123 55.16 5.57 -48.13
N LYS A 124 55.14 4.90 -46.96
CA LYS A 124 56.37 4.52 -46.22
C LYS A 124 57.27 3.58 -47.04
N ARG A 125 56.67 2.73 -47.88
CA ARG A 125 57.39 1.77 -48.74
C ARG A 125 57.89 2.39 -50.05
N ASN A 126 57.50 3.62 -50.37
CA ASN A 126 57.92 4.27 -51.61
C ASN A 126 59.40 4.72 -51.52
N PRO A 127 60.28 4.25 -52.44
CA PRO A 127 61.72 4.53 -52.36
C PRO A 127 62.06 6.01 -52.55
N LEU A 128 61.29 6.74 -53.36
CA LEU A 128 61.49 8.19 -53.57
C LEU A 128 61.18 8.98 -52.29
N ALA A 129 60.10 8.60 -51.60
CA ALA A 129 59.78 9.19 -50.30
C ALA A 129 60.88 8.86 -49.27
N ALA A 130 61.38 7.63 -49.25
CA ALA A 130 62.46 7.21 -48.35
C ALA A 130 63.77 7.98 -48.61
N LEU A 131 64.18 8.15 -49.87
CA LEU A 131 65.40 8.87 -50.26
C LEU A 131 65.41 10.30 -49.72
N PHE A 132 64.37 11.07 -50.04
CA PHE A 132 64.25 12.48 -49.64
C PHE A 132 63.82 12.67 -48.17
N ARG A 133 63.44 11.60 -47.46
CA ARG A 133 63.25 11.61 -46.00
C ARG A 133 64.57 11.67 -45.25
N TRP A 134 65.56 10.91 -45.71
CA TRP A 134 66.88 10.85 -45.08
C TRP A 134 67.79 12.00 -45.51
N VAL A 135 67.74 12.35 -46.79
CA VAL A 135 68.55 13.44 -47.35
C VAL A 135 67.61 14.49 -47.94
N PRO A 136 67.22 15.52 -47.17
CA PRO A 136 66.44 16.64 -47.70
C PRO A 136 67.16 17.28 -48.89
N LEU A 137 66.41 17.75 -49.89
CA LEU A 137 67.00 18.41 -51.07
C LEU A 137 67.98 19.53 -50.67
N THR A 138 67.64 20.32 -49.65
CA THR A 138 68.51 21.38 -49.14
C THR A 138 69.86 20.85 -48.64
N ALA A 139 69.88 19.73 -47.91
CA ALA A 139 71.11 19.12 -47.44
C ALA A 139 71.96 18.60 -48.61
N LEU A 140 71.33 17.96 -49.60
CA LEU A 140 72.02 17.47 -50.79
C LEU A 140 72.64 18.62 -51.60
N LEU A 141 71.89 19.72 -51.81
CA LEU A 141 72.38 20.90 -52.51
C LEU A 141 73.53 21.58 -51.76
N VAL A 142 73.48 21.63 -50.42
CA VAL A 142 74.57 22.17 -49.58
C VAL A 142 75.82 21.29 -49.67
N ILE A 143 75.68 19.96 -49.62
CA ILE A 143 76.81 19.04 -49.76
C ILE A 143 77.46 19.20 -51.14
N ILE A 144 76.67 19.22 -52.21
CA ILE A 144 77.17 19.40 -53.58
C ILE A 144 77.88 20.76 -53.70
N GLY A 145 77.21 21.85 -53.27
CA GLY A 145 77.81 23.18 -53.28
C GLY A 145 79.09 23.28 -52.45
N GLY A 146 79.13 22.64 -51.29
CA GLY A 146 80.30 22.59 -50.41
C GLY A 146 81.48 21.83 -51.02
N VAL A 147 81.24 20.64 -51.60
CA VAL A 147 82.29 19.84 -52.27
C VAL A 147 82.88 20.60 -53.45
N PHE A 148 82.03 21.13 -54.35
CA PHE A 148 82.52 21.91 -55.49
C PHE A 148 83.20 23.20 -55.05
N GLY A 149 82.65 23.90 -54.04
CA GLY A 149 83.23 25.10 -53.46
C GLY A 149 84.62 24.84 -52.87
N TYR A 150 84.80 23.73 -52.17
CA TYR A 150 86.10 23.30 -51.66
C TYR A 150 87.10 22.99 -52.78
N LEU A 151 86.70 22.22 -53.79
CA LEU A 151 87.55 21.89 -54.94
C LEU A 151 88.02 23.15 -55.67
N ILE A 152 87.13 24.11 -55.92
CA ILE A 152 87.46 25.40 -56.54
C ILE A 152 88.39 26.21 -55.64
N TYR A 153 88.13 26.25 -54.32
CA TYR A 153 88.94 27.00 -53.37
C TYR A 153 90.37 26.47 -53.25
N SER A 154 90.53 25.14 -53.29
CA SER A 154 91.81 24.44 -53.20
C SER A 154 92.66 24.50 -54.48
N ALA A 155 92.10 24.94 -55.61
CA ALA A 155 92.81 25.00 -56.88
C ALA A 155 93.83 26.16 -56.91
N PRO A 156 95.01 25.99 -57.53
CA PRO A 156 96.00 27.05 -57.69
C PRO A 156 95.47 28.26 -58.47
N ASP A 157 94.72 28.00 -59.54
CA ASP A 157 93.98 29.01 -60.31
C ASP A 157 92.47 28.79 -60.15
N ARG A 158 91.87 29.57 -59.25
CA ARG A 158 90.44 29.48 -58.93
C ARG A 158 89.54 29.86 -60.10
N ALA A 159 89.99 30.78 -60.97
CA ALA A 159 89.18 31.26 -62.09
C ALA A 159 89.12 30.20 -63.20
N ALA A 160 90.26 29.59 -63.52
CA ALA A 160 90.31 28.46 -64.44
C ALA A 160 89.51 27.26 -63.91
N ALA A 161 89.71 26.89 -62.63
CA ALA A 161 88.98 25.79 -62.00
C ALA A 161 87.47 26.02 -61.96
N PHE A 162 87.01 27.24 -61.65
CA PHE A 162 85.59 27.58 -61.70
C PHE A 162 85.01 27.43 -63.11
N THR A 163 85.73 27.90 -64.14
CA THR A 163 85.27 27.83 -65.53
C THR A 163 85.12 26.37 -65.99
N GLU A 164 86.07 25.51 -65.63
CA GLU A 164 86.01 24.08 -65.95
C GLU A 164 84.92 23.33 -65.16
N LEU A 165 84.79 23.60 -63.86
CA LEU A 165 83.86 22.89 -62.98
C LEU A 165 82.42 23.42 -63.04
N LYS A 166 82.20 24.65 -63.49
CA LYS A 166 80.85 25.26 -63.60
C LYS A 166 79.81 24.39 -64.30
N PRO A 167 80.03 23.84 -65.51
CA PRO A 167 79.03 22.97 -66.14
C PRO A 167 78.78 21.69 -65.34
N LYS A 168 79.81 21.12 -64.71
CA LYS A 168 79.70 19.93 -63.84
C LYS A 168 78.88 20.25 -62.58
N LEU A 169 79.11 21.42 -61.96
CA LEU A 169 78.34 21.90 -60.82
C LEU A 169 76.87 22.13 -61.18
N LEU A 170 76.59 22.81 -62.30
CA LEU A 170 75.21 23.04 -62.75
C LEU A 170 74.47 21.72 -62.98
N MET A 171 75.11 20.74 -63.63
CA MET A 171 74.53 19.40 -63.81
C MET A 171 74.33 18.68 -62.48
N ALA A 172 75.32 18.73 -61.58
CA ALA A 172 75.24 18.10 -60.27
C ALA A 172 74.12 18.69 -59.40
N LEU A 173 73.81 19.98 -59.52
CA LEU A 173 72.67 20.61 -58.84
C LEU A 173 71.33 20.35 -59.56
N ALA A 174 71.33 20.31 -60.89
CA ALA A 174 70.11 20.14 -61.68
C ALA A 174 69.51 18.73 -61.53
N ILE A 175 70.34 17.68 -61.50
CA ILE A 175 69.87 16.28 -61.35
C ILE A 175 69.03 16.06 -60.08
N PRO A 176 69.51 16.37 -58.85
CA PRO A 176 68.72 16.16 -57.64
C PRO A 176 67.50 17.06 -57.58
N PHE A 177 67.58 18.27 -58.14
CA PHE A 177 66.41 19.15 -58.27
C PHE A 177 65.35 18.55 -59.19
N ALA A 178 65.73 18.06 -60.37
CA ALA A 178 64.84 17.40 -61.31
C ALA A 178 64.25 16.12 -60.72
N LEU A 179 65.05 15.33 -60.01
CA LEU A 179 64.59 14.12 -59.31
C LEU A 179 63.60 14.46 -58.19
N HIS A 180 63.83 15.54 -57.45
CA HIS A 180 62.90 16.01 -56.41
C HIS A 180 61.58 16.51 -57.01
N LEU A 181 61.64 17.25 -58.11
CA LEU A 181 60.45 17.71 -58.84
C LEU A 181 59.65 16.53 -59.40
N LEU A 182 60.32 15.58 -60.07
CA LEU A 182 59.70 14.36 -60.58
C LEU A 182 59.08 13.54 -59.45
N SER A 183 59.78 13.38 -58.33
CA SER A 183 59.25 12.70 -57.15
C SER A 183 58.02 13.41 -56.58
N THR A 184 58.02 14.75 -56.57
CA THR A 184 56.87 15.53 -56.14
C THR A 184 55.67 15.26 -57.04
N ILE A 185 55.85 15.28 -58.37
CA ILE A 185 54.78 15.00 -59.36
C ILE A 185 54.24 13.58 -59.19
N VAL A 186 55.12 12.58 -59.04
CA VAL A 186 54.74 11.16 -58.90
C VAL A 186 54.03 10.89 -57.56
N LEU A 187 54.47 11.52 -56.48
CA LEU A 187 53.86 11.35 -55.15
C LEU A 187 52.56 12.14 -54.99
N PHE A 188 52.40 13.25 -55.72
CA PHE A 188 51.24 14.14 -55.62
C PHE A 188 49.88 13.44 -55.65
N PRO A 189 49.53 12.57 -56.64
CA PRO A 189 48.21 11.94 -56.69
C PRO A 189 47.93 11.03 -55.49
N SER A 190 48.96 10.33 -54.98
CA SER A 190 48.81 9.45 -53.82
C SER A 190 48.63 10.26 -52.53
N VAL A 191 49.42 11.32 -52.35
CA VAL A 191 49.29 12.23 -51.20
C VAL A 191 47.95 12.97 -51.24
N ARG A 192 47.50 13.41 -52.42
CA ARG A 192 46.20 14.06 -52.59
C ARG A 192 45.05 13.13 -52.25
N ARG A 193 45.08 11.86 -52.71
CA ARG A 193 44.07 10.85 -52.35
C ARG A 193 44.00 10.65 -50.84
N MET A 194 45.14 10.50 -50.19
CA MET A 194 45.21 10.38 -48.73
C MET A 194 44.70 11.62 -48.01
N ALA A 195 45.02 12.81 -48.50
CA ALA A 195 44.47 14.05 -47.96
C ALA A 195 42.95 14.11 -48.12
N ILE A 196 42.38 13.65 -49.25
CA ILE A 196 40.92 13.55 -49.46
C ILE A 196 40.32 12.60 -48.44
N THR A 197 40.87 11.39 -48.32
CA THR A 197 40.35 10.36 -47.42
C THR A 197 40.41 10.80 -45.95
N LEU A 198 41.52 11.41 -45.52
CA LEU A 198 41.66 11.97 -44.17
C LEU A 198 40.66 13.11 -43.92
N GLN A 199 40.46 13.99 -44.91
CA GLN A 199 39.49 15.09 -44.77
C GLN A 199 38.05 14.56 -44.74
N SER A 200 37.71 13.56 -45.55
CA SER A 200 36.42 12.87 -45.50
C SER A 200 36.18 12.24 -44.13
N SER A 201 37.17 11.54 -43.57
CA SER A 201 37.08 10.96 -42.22
C SER A 201 36.78 12.03 -41.17
N ARG A 202 37.47 13.19 -41.21
CA ARG A 202 37.20 14.32 -40.31
C ARG A 202 35.79 14.87 -40.46
N ASN A 203 35.39 15.18 -41.70
CA ASN A 203 34.07 15.73 -41.98
C ASN A 203 32.94 14.78 -41.53
N LEU A 204 33.09 13.47 -41.76
CA LEU A 204 32.14 12.44 -41.31
C LEU A 204 32.10 12.32 -39.79
N GLY A 205 33.25 12.40 -39.11
CA GLY A 205 33.33 12.40 -37.64
C GLY A 205 32.67 13.63 -37.03
N GLU A 206 32.98 14.82 -37.53
CA GLU A 206 32.33 16.08 -37.12
C GLU A 206 30.82 16.05 -37.40
N GLY A 207 30.40 15.53 -38.56
CA GLY A 207 29.00 15.34 -38.90
C GLY A 207 28.28 14.38 -37.96
N ALA A 208 28.91 13.25 -37.60
CA ALA A 208 28.35 12.30 -36.64
C ALA A 208 28.13 12.94 -35.26
N ALA A 209 29.10 13.75 -34.80
CA ALA A 209 28.97 14.50 -33.55
C ALA A 209 27.81 15.51 -33.63
N GLY A 210 27.70 16.26 -34.73
CA GLY A 210 26.61 17.21 -34.96
C GLY A 210 25.22 16.55 -34.99
N VAL A 211 25.08 15.40 -35.65
CA VAL A 211 23.82 14.61 -35.64
C VAL A 211 23.48 14.14 -34.23
N SER A 212 24.47 13.68 -33.47
CA SER A 212 24.24 13.27 -32.08
C SER A 212 23.82 14.45 -31.18
N GLU A 213 24.42 15.63 -31.37
CA GLU A 213 24.05 16.84 -30.62
C GLU A 213 22.62 17.26 -30.97
N ALA A 214 22.29 17.32 -32.27
CA ALA A 214 20.95 17.66 -32.75
C ALA A 214 19.86 16.70 -32.22
N LYS A 215 20.17 15.42 -32.05
CA LYS A 215 19.26 14.44 -31.45
C LYS A 215 18.99 14.74 -29.97
N VAL A 216 20.01 15.10 -29.20
CA VAL A 216 19.86 15.43 -27.77
C VAL A 216 19.13 16.76 -27.58
N THR A 217 19.38 17.77 -28.43
CA THR A 217 18.66 19.04 -28.37
C THR A 217 17.19 18.85 -28.74
N ALA A 218 16.89 18.12 -29.81
CA ALA A 218 15.51 17.80 -30.22
C ALA A 218 14.75 17.02 -29.14
N LEU A 219 15.39 16.04 -28.49
CA LEU A 219 14.79 15.33 -27.35
C LEU A 219 14.52 16.26 -26.16
N GLY A 220 15.45 17.18 -25.86
CA GLY A 220 15.26 18.18 -24.80
C GLY A 220 14.07 19.09 -25.08
N GLU A 221 13.90 19.53 -26.33
CA GLU A 221 12.75 20.34 -26.77
C GLU A 221 11.43 19.55 -26.69
N SER A 222 11.41 18.28 -27.12
CA SER A 222 10.21 17.45 -27.06
C SER A 222 9.77 17.19 -25.62
N LEU A 223 10.70 16.86 -24.72
CA LEU A 223 10.42 16.64 -23.30
C LEU A 223 9.96 17.91 -22.60
N LYS A 224 10.55 19.06 -22.94
CA LYS A 224 10.10 20.36 -22.42
C LYS A 224 8.67 20.66 -22.85
N LYS A 225 8.31 20.36 -24.11
CA LYS A 225 6.94 20.53 -24.61
C LYS A 225 5.96 19.60 -23.89
N GLU A 226 6.32 18.34 -23.69
CA GLU A 226 5.48 17.37 -22.98
C GLU A 226 5.25 17.77 -21.52
N VAL A 227 6.30 18.17 -20.81
CA VAL A 227 6.19 18.67 -19.41
C VAL A 227 5.33 19.94 -19.33
N ALA A 228 5.42 20.83 -20.32
CA ALA A 228 4.57 22.01 -20.39
C ALA A 228 3.09 21.63 -20.60
N GLN A 229 2.80 20.71 -21.53
CA GLN A 229 1.44 20.20 -21.78
C GLN A 229 0.85 19.51 -20.54
N GLN A 230 1.65 18.73 -19.81
CA GLN A 230 1.21 18.09 -18.57
C GLN A 230 0.94 19.11 -17.45
N SER A 231 1.70 20.21 -17.41
CA SER A 231 1.49 21.30 -16.44
C SER A 231 0.22 22.10 -16.75
N GLU A 232 -0.10 22.28 -18.03
CA GLU A 232 -1.38 22.85 -18.47
C GLU A 232 -2.55 21.92 -18.11
N GLY A 233 -2.42 20.61 -18.38
CA GLY A 233 -3.42 19.61 -17.98
C GLY A 233 -3.63 19.52 -16.46
N LEU A 234 -2.61 19.80 -15.64
CA LEU A 234 -2.77 19.92 -14.19
C LEU A 234 -3.65 21.13 -13.83
N SER A 235 -3.49 22.24 -14.54
CA SER A 235 -4.30 23.45 -14.32
C SER A 235 -5.76 23.23 -14.71
N GLU A 236 -6.01 22.50 -15.80
CA GLU A 236 -7.35 22.03 -16.16
C GLU A 236 -7.91 21.05 -15.12
N THR A 237 -7.09 20.14 -14.61
CA THR A 237 -7.52 19.20 -13.58
C THR A 237 -7.87 19.89 -12.27
N LEU A 238 -7.15 20.96 -11.90
CA LEU A 238 -7.49 21.79 -10.75
C LEU A 238 -8.86 22.45 -10.95
N ARG A 239 -9.16 22.97 -12.15
CA ARG A 239 -10.48 23.50 -12.50
C ARG A 239 -11.57 22.42 -12.47
N GLY A 240 -11.34 21.27 -13.11
CA GLY A 240 -12.29 20.15 -13.11
C GLY A 240 -12.50 19.53 -11.72
N SER A 241 -11.53 19.67 -10.81
CA SER A 241 -11.69 19.20 -9.42
C SER A 241 -12.74 19.99 -8.64
N ASP A 242 -13.00 21.25 -9.02
CA ASP A 242 -14.11 22.02 -8.46
C ASP A 242 -15.46 21.48 -8.93
N GLU A 243 -15.56 21.07 -10.20
CA GLU A 243 -16.76 20.44 -10.75
C GLU A 243 -17.05 19.09 -10.07
N ILE A 244 -16.02 18.25 -9.89
CA ILE A 244 -16.13 16.99 -9.13
C ILE A 244 -16.60 17.29 -7.70
N GLY A 245 -16.01 18.31 -7.05
CA GLY A 245 -16.41 18.72 -5.72
C GLY A 245 -17.88 19.15 -5.64
N GLN A 246 -18.35 19.92 -6.63
CA GLN A 246 -19.76 20.32 -6.74
C GLN A 246 -20.68 19.12 -6.95
N ASP A 247 -20.35 18.19 -7.84
CA ASP A 247 -21.15 16.99 -8.07
C ASP A 247 -21.24 16.09 -6.82
N VAL A 248 -20.12 15.84 -6.14
CA VAL A 248 -20.10 15.08 -4.87
C VAL A 248 -20.92 15.80 -3.80
N MET A 249 -20.85 17.13 -3.73
CA MET A 249 -21.65 17.93 -2.81
C MET A 249 -23.16 17.84 -3.13
N GLN A 250 -23.54 17.94 -4.41
CA GLN A 250 -24.94 17.82 -4.84
C GLN A 250 -25.50 16.41 -4.55
N ARG A 251 -24.77 15.35 -4.92
CA ARG A 251 -25.15 13.96 -4.63
C ARG A 251 -25.25 13.72 -3.12
N GLY A 252 -24.31 14.25 -2.34
CA GLY A 252 -24.32 14.17 -0.89
C GLY A 252 -25.52 14.89 -0.26
N ARG A 253 -25.85 16.10 -0.72
CA ARG A 253 -27.04 16.85 -0.29
C ARG A 253 -28.32 16.08 -0.57
N ARG A 254 -28.51 15.59 -1.80
CA ARG A 254 -29.67 14.75 -2.16
C ARG A 254 -29.80 13.52 -1.27
N LYS A 255 -28.69 12.86 -0.92
CA LYS A 255 -28.69 11.72 0.02
C LYS A 255 -29.09 12.12 1.44
N ILE A 256 -28.56 13.23 1.95
CA ILE A 256 -28.90 13.76 3.29
C ILE A 256 -30.38 14.13 3.31
N GLU A 257 -30.88 14.85 2.31
CA GLU A 257 -32.31 15.21 2.17
C GLU A 257 -33.20 13.97 2.13
N ALA A 258 -32.85 12.96 1.33
CA ALA A 258 -33.58 11.70 1.27
C ALA A 258 -33.56 10.93 2.61
N GLN A 259 -32.47 11.00 3.37
CA GLN A 259 -32.40 10.41 4.72
C GLN A 259 -33.24 11.19 5.72
N VAL A 260 -33.18 12.52 5.70
CA VAL A 260 -33.98 13.40 6.56
C VAL A 260 -35.47 13.19 6.29
N ALA A 261 -35.88 13.05 5.02
CA ALA A 261 -37.26 12.76 4.64
C ALA A 261 -37.76 11.41 5.19
N ARG A 262 -36.87 10.42 5.43
CA ARG A 262 -37.21 9.11 6.00
C ARG A 262 -37.24 9.11 7.54
N LEU A 263 -36.71 10.13 8.21
CA LEU A 263 -36.65 10.17 9.68
C LEU A 263 -38.03 10.18 10.35
N PRO A 264 -39.06 10.91 9.88
CA PRO A 264 -40.39 10.87 10.49
C PRO A 264 -40.98 9.47 10.49
N ALA A 265 -40.95 8.77 9.34
CA ALA A 265 -41.45 7.41 9.22
C ALA A 265 -40.69 6.43 10.15
N LYS A 266 -39.37 6.58 10.26
CA LYS A 266 -38.56 5.76 11.17
C LYS A 266 -38.84 6.07 12.65
N ALA A 267 -39.02 7.35 12.99
CA ALA A 267 -39.38 7.78 14.34
C ALA A 267 -40.76 7.24 14.75
N GLU A 268 -41.73 7.29 13.83
CA GLU A 268 -43.05 6.73 14.05
C GLU A 268 -43.00 5.20 14.20
N ALA A 269 -42.26 4.50 13.34
CA ALA A 269 -42.07 3.05 13.47
C ALA A 269 -41.40 2.66 14.80
N LEU A 270 -40.41 3.42 15.25
CA LEU A 270 -39.77 3.21 16.56
C LEU A 270 -40.75 3.49 17.70
N HIS A 271 -41.54 4.56 17.60
CA HIS A 271 -42.57 4.88 18.59
C HIS A 271 -43.62 3.77 18.69
N ARG A 272 -44.13 3.26 17.56
CA ARG A 272 -45.06 2.12 17.52
C ARG A 272 -44.44 0.87 18.14
N ARG A 273 -43.17 0.57 17.84
CA ARG A 273 -42.46 -0.57 18.46
C ARG A 273 -42.30 -0.42 19.98
N ASN A 274 -42.03 0.80 20.45
CA ASN A 274 -41.92 1.05 21.88
C ASN A 274 -43.28 0.92 22.57
N LEU A 275 -44.36 1.42 21.95
CA LEU A 275 -45.71 1.23 22.45
C LEU A 275 -46.10 -0.25 22.52
N SER A 276 -45.80 -1.03 21.48
CA SER A 276 -46.08 -2.48 21.51
C SER A 276 -45.28 -3.17 22.61
N HIS A 277 -43.99 -2.83 22.78
CA HIS A 277 -43.18 -3.42 23.84
C HIS A 277 -43.69 -3.07 25.25
N VAL A 278 -44.16 -1.83 25.46
CA VAL A 278 -44.77 -1.43 26.74
C VAL A 278 -46.08 -2.18 26.97
N ALA A 279 -46.92 -2.32 25.94
CA ALA A 279 -48.15 -3.10 26.03
C ALA A 279 -47.88 -4.58 26.37
N ASP A 280 -46.90 -5.21 25.71
CA ASP A 280 -46.52 -6.59 25.98
C ASP A 280 -46.00 -6.78 27.42
N ARG A 281 -45.19 -5.82 27.91
CA ARG A 281 -44.72 -5.83 29.31
C ARG A 281 -45.86 -5.67 30.30
N MET A 282 -46.83 -4.82 29.99
CA MET A 282 -48.01 -4.64 30.83
C MET A 282 -48.85 -5.91 30.87
N HIS A 283 -49.08 -6.57 29.73
CA HIS A 283 -49.76 -7.86 29.68
C HIS A 283 -49.04 -8.95 30.49
N GLN A 284 -47.72 -9.05 30.37
CA GLN A 284 -46.92 -9.99 31.17
C GLN A 284 -47.00 -9.68 32.67
N ALA A 285 -46.93 -8.39 33.05
CA ALA A 285 -47.05 -7.99 34.44
C ALA A 285 -48.42 -8.34 35.04
N VAL A 286 -49.51 -8.12 34.28
CA VAL A 286 -50.87 -8.50 34.69
C VAL A 286 -50.97 -10.02 34.83
N ALA A 287 -50.52 -10.79 33.83
CA ALA A 287 -50.56 -12.26 33.88
C ALA A 287 -49.74 -12.83 35.05
N ASN A 288 -48.58 -12.26 35.34
CA ASN A 288 -47.76 -12.65 36.50
C ASN A 288 -48.47 -12.33 37.81
N HIS A 289 -49.10 -11.15 37.91
CA HIS A 289 -49.84 -10.77 39.11
C HIS A 289 -51.05 -11.66 39.33
N GLU A 290 -51.84 -11.96 38.29
CA GLU A 290 -52.95 -12.91 38.37
C GLU A 290 -52.48 -14.32 38.77
N GLY A 291 -51.34 -14.77 38.24
CA GLY A 291 -50.72 -16.04 38.62
C GLY A 291 -50.31 -16.08 40.09
N GLN A 292 -49.68 -15.01 40.59
CA GLN A 292 -49.32 -14.87 42.01
C GLN A 292 -50.56 -14.89 42.91
N THR A 293 -51.57 -14.09 42.59
CA THR A 293 -52.82 -14.03 43.37
C THR A 293 -53.53 -15.38 43.40
N LYS A 294 -53.56 -16.12 42.29
CA LYS A 294 -54.11 -17.48 42.26
C LYS A 294 -53.31 -18.45 43.15
N ALA A 295 -51.99 -18.38 43.11
CA ALA A 295 -51.13 -19.21 43.95
C ALA A 295 -51.28 -18.89 45.44
N GLU A 296 -51.36 -17.61 45.79
CA GLU A 296 -51.60 -17.16 47.17
C GLU A 296 -52.98 -17.61 47.69
N ASN A 297 -54.02 -17.50 46.85
CA ASN A 297 -55.35 -17.98 47.22
C ASN A 297 -55.37 -19.50 47.42
N ALA A 298 -54.74 -20.27 46.52
CA ALA A 298 -54.63 -21.72 46.68
C ALA A 298 -53.84 -22.11 47.94
N ALA A 299 -52.79 -21.36 48.28
CA ALA A 299 -52.02 -21.57 49.51
C ALA A 299 -52.86 -21.29 50.76
N ARG A 300 -53.65 -20.21 50.77
CA ARG A 300 -54.58 -19.89 51.88
C ARG A 300 -55.67 -20.94 52.02
N GLU A 301 -56.22 -21.45 50.92
CA GLU A 301 -57.21 -22.53 50.95
C GLU A 301 -56.60 -23.83 51.52
N ALA A 302 -55.37 -24.17 51.13
CA ALA A 302 -54.66 -25.32 51.67
C ALA A 302 -54.32 -25.17 53.17
N GLU A 303 -53.90 -23.97 53.59
CA GLU A 303 -53.65 -23.64 55.00
C GLU A 303 -54.92 -23.75 55.84
N LEU A 304 -56.03 -23.20 55.35
CA LEU A 304 -57.33 -23.32 56.00
C LEU A 304 -57.77 -24.77 56.11
N ALA A 305 -57.65 -25.56 55.04
CA ALA A 305 -57.98 -26.98 55.05
C ALA A 305 -57.12 -27.77 56.06
N GLY A 306 -55.82 -27.46 56.14
CA GLY A 306 -54.91 -28.04 57.13
C GLY A 306 -55.27 -27.67 58.57
N SER A 307 -55.63 -26.41 58.82
CA SER A 307 -56.07 -25.92 60.13
C SER A 307 -57.36 -26.61 60.59
N VAL A 308 -58.34 -26.74 59.69
CA VAL A 308 -59.59 -27.46 59.97
C VAL A 308 -59.32 -28.93 60.30
N ALA A 309 -58.47 -29.61 59.52
CA ALA A 309 -58.12 -31.01 59.78
C ALA A 309 -57.40 -31.20 61.13
N ALA A 310 -56.51 -30.27 61.52
CA ALA A 310 -55.83 -30.30 62.81
C ALA A 310 -56.79 -30.07 63.99
N ALA A 311 -57.73 -29.14 63.84
CA ALA A 311 -58.78 -28.90 64.83
C ALA A 311 -59.69 -30.14 65.00
N ASP A 312 -60.07 -30.80 63.91
CA ASP A 312 -60.85 -32.03 63.96
C ASP A 312 -60.08 -33.18 64.63
N ALA A 313 -58.80 -33.36 64.31
CA ALA A 313 -57.96 -34.35 64.97
C ALA A 313 -57.88 -34.13 66.49
N THR A 314 -57.69 -32.87 66.91
CA THR A 314 -57.63 -32.48 68.34
C THR A 314 -58.97 -32.75 69.04
N ARG A 315 -60.08 -32.43 68.38
CA ARG A 315 -61.44 -32.72 68.88
C ARG A 315 -61.65 -34.23 69.07
N GLN A 316 -61.20 -35.03 68.11
CA GLN A 316 -61.37 -36.48 68.14
C GLN A 316 -60.50 -37.14 69.22
N GLU A 317 -59.28 -36.66 69.40
CA GLU A 317 -58.39 -37.07 70.49
C GLU A 317 -59.01 -36.74 71.86
N GLY A 318 -59.54 -35.53 72.04
CA GLY A 318 -60.24 -35.13 73.26
C GLY A 318 -61.48 -35.99 73.57
N LEU A 319 -62.27 -36.34 72.53
CA LEU A 319 -63.40 -37.26 72.70
C LEU A 319 -62.97 -38.67 73.10
N ASN A 320 -61.90 -39.19 72.51
CA ASN A 320 -61.36 -40.50 72.84
C ASN A 320 -60.82 -40.54 74.28
N GLN A 321 -60.14 -39.47 74.70
CA GLN A 321 -59.67 -39.33 76.07
C GLN A 321 -60.84 -39.31 77.06
N LEU A 322 -61.87 -38.50 76.79
CA LEU A 322 -63.07 -38.42 77.63
C LEU A 322 -63.80 -39.77 77.73
N LEU A 323 -63.88 -40.51 76.61
CA LEU A 323 -64.42 -41.87 76.59
C LEU A 323 -63.59 -42.82 77.45
N SER A 324 -62.26 -42.76 77.35
CA SER A 324 -61.36 -43.57 78.16
C SER A 324 -61.49 -43.26 79.65
N GLU A 325 -61.55 -41.98 80.03
CA GLU A 325 -61.73 -41.54 81.43
C GLU A 325 -63.10 -42.00 81.97
N TRP A 326 -64.16 -41.87 81.16
CA TRP A 326 -65.49 -42.36 81.50
C TRP A 326 -65.52 -43.88 81.71
N GLU A 327 -64.87 -44.65 80.84
CA GLU A 327 -64.76 -46.10 80.97
C GLU A 327 -63.91 -46.53 82.17
N ALA A 328 -62.86 -45.77 82.52
CA ALA A 328 -61.95 -46.11 83.60
C ALA A 328 -62.47 -45.71 84.99
N GLU A 329 -63.16 -44.58 85.11
CA GLU A 329 -63.55 -44.02 86.43
C GLU A 329 -65.05 -44.14 86.68
N VAL A 330 -65.87 -43.74 85.71
CA VAL A 330 -67.33 -43.65 85.90
C VAL A 330 -67.98 -45.02 85.82
N LYS A 331 -67.59 -45.84 84.83
CA LYS A 331 -68.17 -47.17 84.61
C LYS A 331 -67.94 -48.13 85.80
N PRO A 332 -66.76 -48.19 86.44
CA PRO A 332 -66.56 -49.03 87.63
C PRO A 332 -67.34 -48.52 88.83
N ALA A 333 -67.37 -47.20 89.07
CA ALA A 333 -68.17 -46.62 90.15
C ALA A 333 -69.67 -46.92 89.96
N TYR A 334 -70.16 -46.86 88.72
CA TYR A 334 -71.54 -47.21 88.39
C TYR A 334 -71.81 -48.72 88.56
N ALA A 335 -70.86 -49.57 88.18
CA ALA A 335 -70.94 -51.01 88.39
C ALA A 335 -70.95 -51.36 89.89
N GLU A 336 -70.12 -50.71 90.70
CA GLU A 336 -70.07 -50.87 92.16
C GLU A 336 -71.37 -50.40 92.82
N LEU A 337 -71.89 -49.24 92.41
CA LEU A 337 -73.20 -48.74 92.86
C LEU A 337 -74.33 -49.70 92.47
N ASN A 338 -74.32 -50.27 91.27
CA ASN A 338 -75.31 -51.25 90.85
C ASN A 338 -75.18 -52.57 91.61
N ALA A 339 -73.97 -53.05 91.86
CA ALA A 339 -73.73 -54.24 92.67
C ALA A 339 -74.21 -54.04 94.12
N LEU A 340 -73.94 -52.87 94.70
CA LEU A 340 -74.48 -52.45 96.00
C LEU A 340 -76.02 -52.41 95.95
N ARG A 341 -76.61 -51.87 94.88
CA ARG A 341 -78.07 -51.79 94.72
C ARG A 341 -78.71 -53.17 94.60
N GLU A 342 -78.07 -54.10 93.91
CA GLU A 342 -78.54 -55.49 93.76
C GLU A 342 -78.41 -56.27 95.07
N GLN A 343 -77.28 -56.12 95.80
CA GLN A 343 -77.12 -56.68 97.15
C GLN A 343 -78.16 -56.14 98.12
N VAL A 344 -78.44 -54.83 98.07
CA VAL A 344 -79.49 -54.19 98.86
C VAL A 344 -80.87 -54.72 98.44
N GLY A 345 -81.16 -54.84 97.14
CA GLY A 345 -82.45 -55.33 96.65
C GLY A 345 -82.76 -56.77 97.07
N ASN A 346 -81.75 -57.63 97.15
CA ASN A 346 -81.92 -59.02 97.62
C ASN A 346 -82.17 -59.12 99.14
N ARG A 347 -81.65 -58.18 99.93
CA ARG A 347 -81.76 -58.20 101.41
C ARG A 347 -82.92 -57.37 101.95
N PHE A 348 -83.26 -56.31 101.23
CA PHE A 348 -84.38 -55.42 101.51
C PHE A 348 -85.34 -55.49 100.32
N PRO A 349 -86.19 -56.54 100.28
CA PRO A 349 -87.19 -56.63 99.24
C PRO A 349 -88.10 -55.40 99.29
N GLU A 350 -88.78 -55.13 98.19
CA GLU A 350 -89.78 -54.08 98.15
C GLU A 350 -90.80 -54.33 99.26
N TRP A 351 -90.98 -53.32 100.13
CA TRP A 351 -91.88 -53.37 101.27
C TRP A 351 -93.32 -53.42 100.77
N SER A 352 -93.75 -54.61 100.38
CA SER A 352 -95.13 -54.96 100.04
C SER A 352 -95.82 -55.48 101.28
N GLU A 353 -97.15 -55.33 101.36
CA GLU A 353 -97.96 -55.76 102.50
C GLU A 353 -97.69 -57.22 102.89
N ALA A 354 -97.58 -58.11 101.90
CA ALA A 354 -97.23 -59.52 102.10
C ALA A 354 -95.80 -59.75 102.59
N GLY A 355 -94.86 -58.89 102.19
CA GLY A 355 -93.46 -58.96 102.62
C GLY A 355 -93.28 -58.59 104.09
N VAL A 356 -94.09 -57.65 104.62
CA VAL A 356 -94.02 -57.23 106.02
C VAL A 356 -94.43 -58.36 106.97
N GLU A 357 -95.43 -59.16 106.61
CA GLU A 357 -95.92 -60.26 107.45
C GLU A 357 -94.92 -61.41 107.61
N THR A 358 -94.01 -61.59 106.65
CA THR A 358 -93.02 -62.67 106.64
C THR A 358 -91.59 -62.20 106.93
N TRP A 359 -91.41 -60.90 107.14
CA TRP A 359 -90.08 -60.35 107.37
C TRP A 359 -89.60 -60.61 108.80
N THR A 360 -88.51 -61.37 108.90
CA THR A 360 -87.78 -61.56 110.16
C THR A 360 -86.55 -60.65 110.19
N PRO A 361 -86.34 -59.91 111.29
CA PRO A 361 -85.19 -59.02 111.41
C PRO A 361 -83.88 -59.81 111.40
N PRO A 362 -82.85 -59.37 110.65
CA PRO A 362 -81.56 -60.06 110.61
C PRO A 362 -80.83 -59.98 111.95
N GLU A 363 -80.19 -61.09 112.35
CA GLU A 363 -79.55 -61.25 113.68
C GLU A 363 -78.28 -60.38 113.87
N THR A 364 -77.72 -59.82 112.80
CA THR A 364 -76.55 -58.94 112.84
C THR A 364 -76.88 -57.59 112.22
N SER A 365 -76.76 -56.50 113.00
CA SER A 365 -76.94 -55.14 112.51
C SER A 365 -75.73 -54.69 111.69
N GLU A 366 -75.89 -54.51 110.39
CA GLU A 366 -74.85 -53.90 109.55
C GLU A 366 -74.82 -52.37 109.69
N ARG A 367 -73.66 -51.79 109.35
CA ARG A 367 -73.35 -50.37 109.56
C ARG A 367 -74.10 -49.41 108.62
N ILE A 368 -74.80 -49.93 107.60
CA ILE A 368 -75.47 -49.13 106.57
C ILE A 368 -76.86 -49.72 106.29
N VAL A 369 -77.91 -48.93 106.49
CA VAL A 369 -79.30 -49.27 106.20
C VAL A 369 -79.84 -48.28 105.17
N PRO A 370 -80.44 -48.73 104.06
CA PRO A 370 -81.02 -47.83 103.06
C PRO A 370 -82.28 -47.14 103.62
N ILE A 371 -82.25 -45.80 103.70
CA ILE A 371 -83.35 -44.99 104.27
C ILE A 371 -84.24 -44.32 103.21
N GLY A 372 -83.94 -44.48 101.92
CA GLY A 372 -84.75 -43.92 100.84
C GLY A 372 -84.05 -43.95 99.48
N LYS A 373 -84.78 -43.58 98.43
CA LYS A 373 -84.26 -43.37 97.07
C LYS A 373 -84.47 -41.91 96.71
N LEU A 374 -83.40 -41.22 96.31
CA LEU A 374 -83.49 -39.89 95.72
C LEU A 374 -83.53 -40.05 94.20
N GLN A 375 -84.63 -39.63 93.56
CA GLN A 375 -84.68 -39.49 92.11
C GLN A 375 -84.24 -38.08 91.75
N VAL A 376 -83.20 -37.99 90.92
CA VAL A 376 -82.62 -36.72 90.50
C VAL A 376 -82.82 -36.57 89.00
N SER A 377 -83.50 -35.49 88.59
CA SER A 377 -83.66 -35.16 87.17
C SER A 377 -82.38 -34.54 86.63
N LEU A 378 -81.65 -35.28 85.78
CA LEU A 378 -80.40 -34.81 85.19
C LEU A 378 -80.60 -33.55 84.32
N LYS A 379 -81.81 -33.36 83.76
CA LYS A 379 -82.13 -32.21 82.91
C LYS A 379 -82.17 -30.88 83.68
N GLU A 380 -82.35 -30.92 85.00
CA GLU A 380 -82.38 -29.74 85.87
C GLU A 380 -81.01 -29.43 86.50
N LEU A 381 -80.10 -30.41 86.52
CA LEU A 381 -78.77 -30.31 87.13
C LEU A 381 -77.66 -29.97 86.15
N ALA A 382 -77.79 -30.35 84.88
CA ALA A 382 -76.91 -29.86 83.83
C ALA A 382 -77.26 -28.41 83.54
N GLY A 383 -76.55 -27.47 84.18
CA GLY A 383 -76.59 -26.06 83.77
C GLY A 383 -76.40 -25.96 82.26
N GLY A 384 -77.21 -25.15 81.60
CA GLY A 384 -77.30 -25.09 80.14
C GLY A 384 -75.92 -25.03 79.47
N MET A 385 -75.79 -25.71 78.32
CA MET A 385 -74.56 -25.65 77.51
C MET A 385 -74.21 -24.19 77.21
N PRO A 386 -72.93 -23.78 77.28
CA PRO A 386 -72.52 -22.46 76.86
C PRO A 386 -72.85 -22.26 75.37
N GLU A 387 -73.50 -21.14 75.05
CA GLU A 387 -73.73 -20.70 73.66
C GLU A 387 -72.42 -20.35 72.95
#